data_AF-A0A968WGA9-F1
#
_entry.id   AF-A0A968WGA9-F1
#
_cell.length_a   1.000
_cell.length_b   1.000
_cell.length_c   1.000
_cell.angle_alpha   90.00
_cell.angle_beta   90.00
_cell.angle_gamma   90.00
#
_symmetry.space_group_name_H-M   'P 1'
#
loop_
_entity.id
_entity.type
_entity.pdbx_description
1 polymer ?
#
loop_
_entity_poly.entity_id
_entity_poly.type
_entity_poly.pdbx_seq_one_letter_code
_entity_poly.pdbx_strand_id
1 'polypeptide(L)'
;MLFSFSAFKLPHYINVLLPFFAIMTAGAITSAKLRTLREYMLTQKILGALVVVLFGVIHIWAFPIVNPWVIAVSVLLFLLIVLMMAAPGARMRQVVCLSAALGVWIIFSLNFSYYPQLLGYQAGLPLAAAINHEKEAPVAYVVGGERCNDLDFALGVNVPAFTPTEIEQAARPFFVVTGNKGLHMLTQNGLHYTKLAEAADFKVSKFRYSFFNPATRDSMLEKIYLLEIH
;
A
#
# COMPACT_ATOMS: atom_id res chain seq x y z
N MET A 1 4.30 -10.80 26.87
CA MET A 1 5.51 -11.60 26.57
C MET A 1 5.23 -12.87 25.78
N LEU A 2 4.00 -13.42 25.74
CA LEU A 2 3.67 -14.62 24.96
C LEU A 2 3.73 -14.46 23.43
N PHE A 3 3.42 -13.27 22.88
CA PHE A 3 3.44 -13.05 21.42
C PHE A 3 4.83 -12.79 20.82
N SER A 4 5.85 -12.48 21.64
CA SER A 4 7.20 -12.21 21.11
C SER A 4 7.95 -13.47 20.68
N PHE A 5 7.53 -14.65 21.13
CA PHE A 5 8.16 -15.95 20.85
C PHE A 5 7.52 -16.73 19.69
N SER A 6 6.45 -16.24 19.06
CA SER A 6 5.87 -16.87 17.87
C SER A 6 6.69 -16.52 16.62
N ALA A 7 7.08 -17.53 15.84
CA ALA A 7 7.75 -17.37 14.55
C ALA A 7 6.84 -16.73 13.48
N PHE A 8 5.52 -16.77 13.68
CA PHE A 8 4.53 -16.08 12.84
C PHE A 8 3.77 -15.05 13.70
N LYS A 9 4.07 -13.77 13.49
CA LYS A 9 3.35 -12.65 14.09
C LYS A 9 2.56 -11.97 12.99
N LEU A 10 1.26 -12.21 12.93
CA LEU A 10 0.40 -11.43 12.05
C LEU A 10 0.21 -10.04 12.68
N PRO A 11 0.44 -8.93 11.94
CA PRO A 11 0.39 -7.58 12.50
C PRO A 11 -0.91 -7.24 13.24
N HIS A 12 -2.02 -7.89 12.88
CA HIS A 12 -3.33 -7.65 13.48
C HIS A 12 -3.42 -8.02 14.97
N TYR A 13 -2.50 -8.84 15.52
CA TYR A 13 -2.50 -9.15 16.96
C TYR A 13 -2.29 -7.90 17.82
N ILE A 14 -1.58 -6.90 17.32
CA ILE A 14 -1.40 -5.63 18.02
C ILE A 14 -2.72 -4.88 18.16
N ASN A 15 -3.61 -4.96 17.15
CA ASN A 15 -4.86 -4.21 17.13
C ASN A 15 -5.77 -4.57 18.31
N VAL A 16 -5.80 -5.84 18.71
CA VAL A 16 -6.60 -6.30 19.87
C VAL A 16 -6.05 -5.74 21.18
N LEU A 17 -4.76 -5.45 21.26
CA LEU A 17 -4.12 -4.88 22.46
C LEU A 17 -4.22 -3.35 22.52
N LEU A 18 -4.55 -2.67 21.42
CA LEU A 18 -4.61 -1.20 21.37
C LEU A 18 -5.57 -0.59 22.41
N PRO A 19 -6.82 -1.10 22.60
CA PRO A 19 -7.72 -0.54 23.61
C PRO A 19 -7.15 -0.65 25.03
N PHE A 20 -6.53 -1.78 25.35
CA PHE A 20 -5.89 -2.00 26.64
C PHE A 20 -4.71 -1.03 26.87
N PHE A 21 -3.83 -0.87 25.87
CA PHE A 21 -2.74 0.10 25.94
C PHE A 21 -3.24 1.54 26.02
N ALA A 22 -4.36 1.89 25.40
CA ALA A 22 -4.96 3.20 25.51
C ALA A 22 -5.40 3.51 26.95
N ILE A 23 -6.06 2.56 27.64
CA ILE A 23 -6.46 2.71 29.05
C ILE A 23 -5.23 2.86 29.94
N MET A 24 -4.21 2.01 29.77
CA MET A 24 -2.97 2.11 30.54
C MET A 24 -2.26 3.45 30.32
N THR A 25 -2.20 3.91 29.07
CA THR A 25 -1.58 5.19 28.71
C THR A 25 -2.34 6.37 29.31
N ALA A 26 -3.68 6.32 29.31
CA ALA A 26 -4.51 7.34 29.96
C ALA A 26 -4.20 7.42 31.47
N GLY A 27 -4.16 6.27 32.16
CA GLY A 27 -3.80 6.22 33.59
C GLY A 27 -2.39 6.72 33.89
N ALA A 28 -1.42 6.40 33.03
CA ALA A 28 -0.04 6.88 33.16
C ALA A 28 0.06 8.41 32.96
N ILE A 29 -0.66 8.97 32.00
CA ILE A 29 -0.65 10.41 31.71
C ILE A 29 -1.36 11.21 32.81
N THR A 30 -2.49 10.73 33.34
CA THR A 30 -3.26 11.45 34.37
C THR A 30 -2.57 11.44 35.74
N SER A 31 -1.85 10.38 36.07
CA SER A 31 -1.06 10.26 37.30
C SER A 31 0.36 10.84 37.20
N ALA A 32 0.78 11.28 36.02
CA ALA A 32 2.15 11.76 35.78
C ALA A 32 2.44 13.08 36.50
N LYS A 33 3.60 13.13 37.16
CA LYS A 33 4.15 14.37 37.71
C LYS A 33 4.54 15.32 36.58
N LEU A 34 4.62 16.61 36.90
CA LEU A 34 4.96 17.66 35.94
C LEU A 34 6.30 17.44 35.23
N ARG A 35 7.29 16.83 35.90
CA ARG A 35 8.60 16.46 35.32
C ARG A 35 8.42 15.39 34.23
N THR A 36 7.72 14.31 34.53
CA THR A 36 7.42 13.23 33.57
C THR A 36 6.64 13.75 32.37
N LEU A 37 5.68 14.66 32.58
CA LEU A 37 4.97 15.31 31.47
C LEU A 37 5.88 16.18 30.58
N ARG A 38 6.96 16.78 31.11
CA ARG A 38 7.97 17.47 30.28
C ARG A 38 8.76 16.48 29.43
N GLU A 39 9.13 15.34 30.01
CA GLU A 39 9.86 14.28 29.31
C GLU A 39 8.99 13.70 28.18
N TYR A 40 7.71 13.38 28.45
CA TYR A 40 6.76 12.96 27.41
C TYR A 40 6.60 13.99 26.31
N MET A 41 6.50 15.27 26.67
CA MET A 41 6.39 16.35 25.68
C MET A 41 7.66 16.45 24.83
N LEU A 42 8.85 16.34 25.41
CA LEU A 42 10.11 16.33 24.67
C LEU A 42 10.15 15.14 23.70
N THR A 43 9.78 13.94 24.17
CA THR A 43 9.68 12.74 23.33
C THR A 43 8.70 12.92 22.18
N GLN A 44 7.51 13.48 22.43
CA GLN A 44 6.52 13.75 21.37
C GLN A 44 7.02 14.79 20.36
N LYS A 45 7.78 15.80 20.80
CA LYS A 45 8.38 16.78 19.89
C LYS A 45 9.45 16.15 19.01
N ILE A 46 10.32 15.32 19.57
CA ILE A 46 11.36 14.58 18.81
C ILE A 46 10.70 13.62 17.82
N LEU A 47 9.72 12.82 18.28
CA LEU A 47 9.01 11.88 17.42
C LEU A 47 8.23 12.61 16.32
N GLY A 48 7.53 13.69 16.67
CA GLY A 48 6.82 14.54 15.71
C GLY A 48 7.76 15.12 14.65
N ALA A 49 8.93 15.63 15.05
CA ALA A 49 9.94 16.11 14.10
C ALA A 49 10.43 15.00 13.16
N LEU A 50 10.70 13.80 13.68
CA LEU A 50 11.09 12.65 12.87
C LEU A 50 10.00 12.24 11.87
N VAL A 51 8.74 12.20 12.31
CA VAL A 51 7.58 11.91 11.44
C VAL A 51 7.46 12.98 10.36
N VAL A 52 7.61 14.26 10.71
CA VAL A 52 7.56 15.36 9.75
C VAL A 52 8.62 15.22 8.68
N VAL A 53 9.86 14.97 9.08
CA VAL A 53 10.98 14.78 8.14
C VAL A 53 10.73 13.56 7.26
N LEU A 54 10.31 12.43 7.84
CA LEU A 54 10.06 11.20 7.09
C LEU A 54 8.95 11.39 6.06
N PHE A 55 7.79 11.91 6.45
CA PHE A 55 6.68 12.15 5.52
C PHE A 55 6.99 13.27 4.53
N GLY A 56 7.79 14.26 4.91
CA GLY A 56 8.32 15.26 3.99
C GLY A 56 9.16 14.62 2.88
N VAL A 57 10.10 13.74 3.24
CA VAL A 57 10.91 12.99 2.25
C VAL A 57 10.03 12.11 1.37
N ILE A 58 9.07 11.39 1.96
CA ILE A 58 8.14 10.56 1.19
C ILE A 58 7.35 11.40 0.19
N HIS A 59 6.77 12.53 0.62
CA HIS A 59 5.89 13.36 -0.22
C HIS A 59 6.61 14.28 -1.21
N ILE A 60 7.91 14.54 -1.02
CA ILE A 60 8.68 15.38 -1.96
C ILE A 60 9.46 14.51 -2.94
N TRP A 61 10.04 13.40 -2.46
CA TRP A 61 10.99 12.61 -3.25
C TRP A 61 10.43 11.29 -3.75
N ALA A 62 9.79 10.49 -2.87
CA ALA A 62 9.35 9.15 -3.27
C ALA A 62 7.99 9.16 -3.98
N PHE A 63 6.98 9.79 -3.40
CA PHE A 63 5.58 9.76 -3.82
C PHE A 63 5.00 11.17 -3.80
N PRO A 64 5.31 11.99 -4.82
CA PRO A 64 4.91 13.39 -4.87
C PRO A 64 3.39 13.55 -4.82
N ILE A 65 2.89 14.39 -3.90
CA ILE A 65 1.47 14.71 -3.83
C ILE A 65 1.11 15.59 -5.03
N VAL A 66 0.24 15.09 -5.90
CA VAL A 66 -0.26 15.84 -7.06
C VAL A 66 -1.61 16.51 -6.80
N ASN A 67 -2.42 16.00 -5.86
CA ASN A 67 -3.77 16.51 -5.64
C ASN A 67 -3.74 17.76 -4.73
N PRO A 68 -4.18 18.94 -5.22
CA PRO A 68 -4.08 20.20 -4.49
C PRO A 68 -4.89 20.20 -3.18
N TRP A 69 -6.02 19.49 -3.12
CA TRP A 69 -6.81 19.36 -1.89
C TRP A 69 -6.05 18.58 -0.80
N VAL A 70 -5.33 17.52 -1.19
CA VAL A 70 -4.51 16.73 -0.27
C VAL A 70 -3.33 17.56 0.26
N ILE A 71 -2.72 18.39 -0.58
CA ILE A 71 -1.67 19.33 -0.18
C ILE A 71 -2.24 20.34 0.83
N ALA A 72 -3.37 20.99 0.51
CA ALA A 72 -3.98 22.00 1.37
C ALA A 72 -4.32 21.46 2.77
N VAL A 73 -4.95 20.28 2.84
CA VAL A 73 -5.28 19.64 4.12
C VAL A 73 -4.01 19.21 4.86
N SER A 74 -3.01 18.68 4.16
CA SER A 74 -1.73 18.30 4.79
C SER A 74 -1.00 19.50 5.38
N VAL A 75 -0.97 20.63 4.67
CA VAL A 75 -0.36 21.89 5.15
C VAL A 75 -1.15 22.44 6.34
N LEU A 76 -2.48 22.39 6.32
CA LEU A 76 -3.32 22.80 7.44
C LEU A 76 -3.04 21.97 8.70
N LEU A 77 -2.99 20.64 8.57
CA LEU A 77 -2.67 19.72 9.67
C LEU A 77 -1.26 19.95 10.20
N PHE A 78 -0.29 20.18 9.30
CA PHE A 78 1.08 20.53 9.68
C PHE A 78 1.13 21.84 10.48
N LEU A 79 0.46 22.89 10.01
CA LEU A 79 0.40 24.18 10.71
C LEU A 79 -0.25 24.01 12.08
N LEU A 80 -1.34 23.25 12.18
CA LEU A 80 -1.98 22.93 13.45
C LEU A 80 -1.00 22.26 14.43
N ILE A 81 -0.23 21.28 13.97
CA ILE A 81 0.79 20.59 14.78
C ILE A 81 1.85 21.58 15.28
N VAL A 82 2.38 22.44 14.40
CA VAL A 82 3.38 23.45 14.77
C VAL A 82 2.83 24.43 15.81
N LEU A 83 1.61 24.93 15.59
CA LEU A 83 0.93 25.83 16.54
C LEU A 83 0.74 25.14 17.90
N MET A 84 0.35 23.87 17.93
CA MET A 84 0.19 23.10 19.16
C MET A 84 1.51 22.84 19.89
N MET A 85 2.62 22.70 19.17
CA MET A 85 3.96 22.56 19.76
C MET A 85 4.45 23.86 20.43
N ALA A 86 3.98 25.02 19.93
CA ALA A 86 4.35 26.36 20.40
C ALA A 86 3.36 26.95 21.42
N ALA A 87 2.09 26.52 21.40
CA ALA A 87 1.06 27.07 22.27
C ALA A 87 1.39 26.88 23.76
N PRO A 88 1.15 27.87 24.63
CA PRO A 88 1.22 27.69 26.09
C PRO A 88 -0.01 26.94 26.61
N GLY A 89 0.14 26.11 27.64
CA GLY A 89 -0.99 25.39 28.23
C GLY A 89 -0.63 24.24 29.17
N ALA A 90 -1.65 23.54 29.66
CA ALA A 90 -1.49 22.36 30.50
C ALA A 90 -0.77 21.25 29.72
N ARG A 91 0.40 20.83 30.19
CA ARG A 91 1.26 19.87 29.49
C ARG A 91 0.57 18.55 29.17
N MET A 92 -0.28 18.06 30.07
CA MET A 92 -1.06 16.85 29.85
C MET A 92 -1.92 16.95 28.58
N ARG A 93 -2.70 18.04 28.45
CA ARG A 93 -3.53 18.31 27.28
C ARG A 93 -2.68 18.40 26.02
N GLN A 94 -1.55 19.10 26.09
CA GLN A 94 -0.66 19.27 24.94
C GLN A 94 -0.09 17.95 24.44
N VAL A 95 0.38 17.07 25.34
CA VAL A 95 0.88 15.73 24.97
C VAL A 95 -0.20 14.94 24.24
N VAL A 96 -1.41 14.87 24.80
CA VAL A 96 -2.52 14.11 24.22
C VAL A 96 -2.92 14.68 22.85
N CYS A 97 -3.13 15.99 22.77
CA CYS A 97 -3.61 16.62 21.54
C CYS A 97 -2.54 16.59 20.44
N LEU A 98 -1.25 16.76 20.77
CA LEU A 98 -0.15 16.64 19.81
C LEU A 98 -0.05 15.22 19.26
N SER A 99 -0.12 14.19 20.12
CA SER A 99 -0.11 12.79 19.68
C SER A 99 -1.30 12.48 18.76
N ALA A 100 -2.49 12.97 19.11
CA ALA A 100 -3.69 12.79 18.28
C ALA A 100 -3.54 13.49 16.92
N ALA A 101 -3.07 14.73 16.90
CA ALA A 101 -2.86 15.49 15.67
C ALA A 101 -1.82 14.82 14.74
N LEU A 102 -0.70 14.34 15.30
CA LEU A 102 0.28 13.55 14.56
C LEU A 102 -0.33 12.26 13.99
N GLY A 103 -1.12 11.54 14.79
CA GLY A 103 -1.81 10.33 14.35
C GLY A 103 -2.77 10.58 13.20
N VAL A 104 -3.60 11.64 13.29
CA VAL A 104 -4.50 12.07 12.22
C VAL A 104 -3.72 12.43 10.97
N TRP A 105 -2.62 13.18 11.10
CA TRP A 105 -1.79 13.56 9.96
C TRP A 105 -1.12 12.37 9.27
N ILE A 106 -0.62 11.40 10.03
CA ILE A 106 -0.07 10.14 9.49
C ILE A 106 -1.14 9.37 8.75
N ILE A 107 -2.31 9.14 9.37
CA ILE A 107 -3.41 8.40 8.75
C ILE A 107 -3.88 9.09 7.48
N PHE A 108 -4.04 10.41 7.51
CA PHE A 108 -4.41 11.19 6.34
C PHE A 108 -3.37 11.06 5.21
N SER A 109 -2.09 11.25 5.53
CA SER A 109 -0.98 11.13 4.58
C SER A 109 -0.92 9.75 3.93
N LEU A 110 -1.10 8.69 4.73
CA LEU A 110 -1.13 7.32 4.22
C LEU A 110 -2.31 7.08 3.28
N ASN A 111 -3.52 7.47 3.67
CA ASN A 111 -4.74 7.13 2.92
C ASN A 111 -4.96 8.00 1.68
N PHE A 112 -4.61 9.29 1.73
CA PHE A 112 -4.95 10.23 0.65
C PHE A 112 -3.77 10.54 -0.28
N SER A 113 -2.55 10.17 0.10
CA SER A 113 -1.36 10.44 -0.71
C SER A 113 -0.61 9.14 -1.03
N TYR A 114 -0.16 8.41 -0.01
CA TYR A 114 0.76 7.29 -0.22
C TYR A 114 0.08 6.04 -0.81
N TYR A 115 -1.00 5.53 -0.18
CA TYR A 115 -1.65 4.31 -0.64
C TYR A 115 -2.24 4.40 -2.04
N PRO A 116 -2.92 5.49 -2.47
CA PRO A 116 -3.43 5.59 -3.84
C PRO A 116 -2.32 5.47 -4.89
N GLN A 117 -1.14 6.03 -4.63
CA GLN A 117 0.01 5.91 -5.52
C GLN A 117 0.63 4.51 -5.46
N LEU A 118 0.79 3.94 -4.25
CA LEU A 118 1.37 2.62 -4.06
C LEU A 118 0.52 1.52 -4.72
N LEU A 119 -0.80 1.57 -4.56
CA LEU A 119 -1.74 0.60 -5.11
C LEU A 119 -1.86 0.72 -6.63
N GLY A 120 -1.43 1.85 -7.22
CA GLY A 120 -1.29 2.01 -8.67
C GLY A 120 -0.22 1.10 -9.30
N TYR A 121 0.64 0.48 -8.48
CA TYR A 121 1.63 -0.52 -8.91
C TYR A 121 1.13 -1.96 -8.70
N GLN A 122 -0.18 -2.18 -8.66
CA GLN A 122 -0.78 -3.51 -8.70
C GLN A 122 -1.50 -3.69 -10.03
N ALA A 123 -1.13 -4.72 -10.77
CA ALA A 123 -1.62 -4.88 -12.14
C ALA A 123 -3.08 -5.32 -12.22
N GLY A 124 -3.66 -5.92 -11.17
CA GLY A 124 -4.98 -6.54 -11.25
C GLY A 124 -6.12 -5.56 -11.55
N LEU A 125 -6.14 -4.38 -10.91
CA LEU A 125 -7.20 -3.39 -11.16
C LEU A 125 -7.20 -2.84 -12.62
N PRO A 126 -6.07 -2.34 -13.18
CA PRO A 126 -6.03 -1.93 -14.58
C PRO A 126 -6.38 -3.04 -15.56
N LEU A 127 -5.94 -4.27 -15.30
CA LEU A 127 -6.23 -5.41 -16.17
C LEU A 127 -7.70 -5.86 -16.07
N ALA A 128 -8.32 -5.80 -14.90
CA ALA A 128 -9.76 -6.04 -14.75
C ALA A 128 -10.58 -5.02 -15.55
N ALA A 129 -10.19 -3.74 -15.48
CA ALA A 129 -10.83 -2.70 -16.27
C ALA A 129 -10.69 -3.00 -17.78
N ALA A 130 -9.50 -3.39 -18.24
CA ALA A 130 -9.28 -3.78 -19.64
C ALA A 130 -10.16 -4.97 -20.05
N ILE A 131 -10.25 -6.03 -19.24
CA ILE A 131 -11.11 -7.19 -19.52
C ILE A 131 -12.59 -6.78 -19.62
N ASN A 132 -13.07 -5.93 -18.72
CA ASN A 132 -14.47 -5.46 -18.72
C ASN A 132 -14.80 -4.53 -19.90
N HIS A 133 -13.79 -3.92 -20.54
CA HIS A 133 -13.97 -3.11 -21.74
C HIS A 133 -14.03 -3.96 -23.02
N GLU A 134 -13.53 -5.18 -22.97
CA GLU A 134 -13.54 -6.11 -24.10
C GLU A 134 -14.84 -6.91 -24.17
N LYS A 135 -15.00 -7.73 -25.22
CA LYS A 135 -16.12 -8.67 -25.32
C LYS A 135 -16.04 -9.71 -24.21
N GLU A 136 -17.19 -10.15 -23.70
CA GLU A 136 -17.23 -11.25 -22.72
C GLU A 136 -16.53 -12.49 -23.28
N ALA A 137 -15.38 -12.82 -22.67
CA ALA A 137 -14.61 -14.00 -22.98
C ALA A 137 -14.09 -14.63 -21.68
N PRO A 138 -13.92 -15.96 -21.63
CA PRO A 138 -13.29 -16.60 -20.49
C PRO A 138 -11.86 -16.08 -20.30
N VAL A 139 -11.49 -15.85 -19.04
CA VAL A 139 -10.13 -15.45 -18.64
C VAL A 139 -9.47 -16.52 -17.80
N ALA A 140 -8.20 -16.78 -18.02
CA ALA A 140 -7.39 -17.67 -17.20
C ALA A 140 -5.97 -17.14 -16.96
N TYR A 141 -5.35 -17.62 -15.90
CA TYR A 141 -3.90 -17.53 -15.71
C TYR A 141 -3.19 -18.67 -16.43
N VAL A 142 -1.88 -18.51 -16.64
CA VAL A 142 -0.98 -19.60 -17.04
C VAL A 142 -0.49 -20.35 -15.80
N VAL A 143 -0.64 -21.67 -15.77
CA VAL A 143 -0.07 -22.52 -14.71
C VAL A 143 1.45 -22.33 -14.67
N GLY A 144 1.99 -22.00 -13.49
CA GLY A 144 3.41 -21.69 -13.30
C GLY A 144 3.82 -20.27 -13.71
N GLY A 145 2.91 -19.50 -14.30
CA GLY A 145 3.07 -18.08 -14.58
C GLY A 145 2.76 -17.18 -13.39
N GLU A 146 2.96 -15.88 -13.58
CA GLU A 146 2.61 -14.84 -12.63
C GLU A 146 1.08 -14.70 -12.47
N ARG A 147 0.64 -14.37 -11.25
CA ARG A 147 -0.77 -14.17 -10.90
C ARG A 147 -0.98 -12.84 -10.17
N CYS A 148 -2.15 -12.24 -10.36
CA CYS A 148 -2.55 -10.99 -9.71
C CYS A 148 -3.73 -11.26 -8.77
N ASN A 149 -3.49 -11.39 -7.46
CA ASN A 149 -4.57 -11.77 -6.52
C ASN A 149 -5.71 -10.72 -6.46
N ASP A 150 -5.40 -9.47 -6.77
CA ASP A 150 -6.34 -8.35 -6.85
C ASP A 150 -7.23 -8.38 -8.11
N LEU A 151 -6.82 -9.10 -9.17
CA LEU A 151 -7.63 -9.27 -10.38
C LEU A 151 -8.90 -10.10 -10.09
N ASP A 152 -8.75 -11.25 -9.43
CA ASP A 152 -9.86 -12.14 -9.06
C ASP A 152 -10.91 -11.38 -8.22
N PHE A 153 -10.44 -10.53 -7.30
CA PHE A 153 -11.31 -9.67 -6.50
C PHE A 153 -12.02 -8.61 -7.36
N ALA A 154 -11.29 -7.96 -8.26
CA ALA A 154 -11.84 -6.92 -9.14
C ALA A 154 -12.86 -7.46 -10.16
N LEU A 155 -12.68 -8.69 -10.63
CA LEU A 155 -13.62 -9.37 -11.53
C LEU A 155 -14.76 -10.07 -10.77
N GLY A 156 -14.64 -10.26 -9.46
CA GLY A 156 -15.63 -10.99 -8.65
C GLY A 156 -15.69 -12.49 -8.95
N VAL A 157 -14.67 -13.05 -9.61
CA VAL A 157 -14.58 -14.46 -9.99
C VAL A 157 -13.23 -15.04 -9.61
N ASN A 158 -13.20 -16.33 -9.26
CA ASN A 158 -11.94 -17.05 -9.07
C ASN A 158 -11.39 -17.44 -10.44
N VAL A 159 -10.38 -16.70 -10.91
CA VAL A 159 -9.84 -16.89 -12.27
C VAL A 159 -9.05 -18.20 -12.29
N PRO A 160 -9.44 -19.17 -13.13
CA PRO A 160 -8.77 -20.47 -13.20
C PRO A 160 -7.35 -20.31 -13.76
N ALA A 161 -6.51 -21.32 -13.54
CA ALA A 161 -5.19 -21.39 -14.13
C ALA A 161 -5.14 -22.59 -15.09
N PHE A 162 -4.78 -22.34 -16.34
CA PHE A 162 -4.68 -23.34 -17.40
C PHE A 162 -3.22 -23.55 -17.83
N THR A 163 -2.87 -24.77 -18.19
CA THR A 163 -1.63 -25.12 -18.86
C THR A 163 -1.63 -24.60 -20.30
N PRO A 164 -0.46 -24.41 -20.95
CA PRO A 164 -0.40 -24.00 -22.35
C PRO A 164 -1.26 -24.88 -23.29
N THR A 165 -1.31 -26.19 -23.04
CA THR A 165 -2.13 -27.13 -23.82
C THR A 165 -3.64 -26.93 -23.60
N GLU A 166 -4.08 -26.66 -22.37
CA GLU A 166 -5.49 -26.34 -22.08
C GLU A 166 -5.90 -25.00 -22.70
N ILE A 167 -4.99 -24.01 -22.71
CA ILE A 167 -5.21 -22.73 -23.38
C ILE A 167 -5.34 -22.93 -24.89
N GLU A 168 -4.47 -23.75 -25.50
CA GLU A 168 -4.53 -24.06 -26.93
C GLU A 168 -5.89 -24.65 -27.32
N GLN A 169 -6.44 -25.55 -26.50
CA GLN A 169 -7.71 -26.25 -26.71
C GLN A 169 -8.97 -25.43 -26.34
N ALA A 170 -8.81 -24.27 -25.70
CA ALA A 170 -9.95 -23.46 -25.26
C ALA A 170 -10.72 -22.83 -26.44
N ALA A 171 -12.05 -22.72 -26.30
CA ALA A 171 -12.86 -22.01 -27.30
C ALA A 171 -12.47 -20.52 -27.39
N ARG A 172 -12.44 -19.98 -28.61
CA ARG A 172 -12.09 -18.58 -28.88
C ARG A 172 -13.33 -17.67 -28.94
N PRO A 173 -13.23 -16.39 -28.53
CA PRO A 173 -12.04 -15.72 -27.98
C PRO A 173 -11.72 -16.18 -26.55
N PHE A 174 -10.43 -16.17 -26.19
CA PHE A 174 -9.96 -16.58 -24.87
C PHE A 174 -8.89 -15.62 -24.35
N PHE A 175 -9.07 -15.13 -23.12
CA PHE A 175 -8.15 -14.20 -22.51
C PHE A 175 -7.21 -14.88 -21.54
N VAL A 176 -5.95 -14.46 -21.57
CA VAL A 176 -4.92 -14.94 -20.67
C VAL A 176 -4.26 -13.77 -19.97
N VAL A 177 -4.20 -13.84 -18.64
CA VAL A 177 -3.43 -12.91 -17.82
C VAL A 177 -2.15 -13.58 -17.36
N THR A 178 -1.01 -12.99 -17.69
CA THR A 178 0.30 -13.54 -17.28
C THR A 178 1.42 -12.52 -17.33
N GLY A 179 2.55 -12.80 -16.69
CA GLY A 179 3.76 -12.00 -16.78
C GLY A 179 4.77 -12.56 -17.76
N ASN A 180 6.03 -12.16 -17.62
CA ASN A 180 7.10 -12.57 -18.52
C ASN A 180 7.34 -14.09 -18.54
N LYS A 181 7.18 -14.79 -17.40
CA LYS A 181 7.37 -16.25 -17.35
C LYS A 181 6.30 -16.98 -18.13
N GLY A 182 5.02 -16.67 -17.90
CA GLY A 182 3.95 -17.34 -18.65
C GLY A 182 3.93 -16.93 -20.12
N LEU A 183 4.29 -15.69 -20.46
CA LEU A 183 4.46 -15.26 -21.85
C LEU A 183 5.53 -16.11 -22.59
N HIS A 184 6.66 -16.36 -21.93
CA HIS A 184 7.70 -17.24 -22.46
C HIS A 184 7.20 -18.68 -22.64
N MET A 185 6.45 -19.21 -21.67
CA MET A 185 5.85 -20.55 -21.78
C MET A 185 4.88 -20.65 -22.97
N LEU A 186 4.00 -19.66 -23.17
CA LEU A 186 3.06 -19.64 -24.30
C LEU A 186 3.81 -19.60 -25.63
N THR A 187 4.83 -18.76 -25.73
CA THR A 187 5.65 -18.61 -26.94
C THR A 187 6.42 -19.89 -27.27
N GLN A 188 6.97 -20.57 -26.26
CA GLN A 188 7.67 -21.86 -26.44
C GLN A 188 6.74 -22.99 -26.90
N ASN A 189 5.46 -22.92 -26.55
CA ASN A 189 4.44 -23.87 -26.98
C ASN A 189 3.79 -23.47 -28.32
N GLY A 190 4.30 -22.45 -29.01
CA GLY A 190 3.83 -22.05 -30.34
C GLY A 190 2.48 -21.33 -30.35
N LEU A 191 1.97 -20.86 -29.20
CA LEU A 191 0.71 -20.11 -29.17
C LEU A 191 0.90 -18.70 -29.71
N HIS A 192 0.00 -18.32 -30.62
CA HIS A 192 -0.10 -16.95 -31.12
C HIS A 192 -1.08 -16.14 -30.28
N TYR A 193 -0.70 -14.90 -29.98
CA TYR A 193 -1.50 -14.03 -29.14
C TYR A 193 -1.36 -12.57 -29.57
N THR A 194 -2.38 -11.77 -29.23
CA THR A 194 -2.36 -10.32 -29.31
C THR A 194 -2.35 -9.74 -27.89
N LYS A 195 -1.46 -8.78 -27.63
CA LYS A 195 -1.44 -8.07 -26.35
C LYS A 195 -2.52 -6.99 -26.36
N LEU A 196 -3.54 -7.15 -25.51
CA LEU A 196 -4.63 -6.19 -25.36
C LEU A 196 -4.25 -5.07 -24.39
N ALA A 197 -3.59 -5.42 -23.28
CA ALA A 197 -3.17 -4.46 -22.26
C ALA A 197 -1.89 -4.92 -21.54
N GLU A 198 -1.20 -3.97 -20.91
CA GLU A 198 -0.13 -4.26 -19.96
C GLU A 198 -0.20 -3.32 -18.77
N ALA A 199 0.18 -3.82 -17.59
CA ALA A 199 0.23 -3.05 -16.36
C ALA A 199 1.49 -3.41 -15.56
N ALA A 200 2.00 -2.43 -14.82
CA ALA A 200 3.09 -2.64 -13.89
C ALA A 200 2.58 -3.36 -12.63
N ASP A 201 3.36 -4.34 -12.15
CA ASP A 201 3.11 -5.04 -10.90
C ASP A 201 4.30 -4.95 -9.96
N PHE A 202 4.01 -4.65 -8.71
CA PHE A 202 4.96 -4.68 -7.63
C PHE A 202 4.31 -5.31 -6.40
N LYS A 203 5.05 -6.20 -5.73
CA LYS A 203 4.58 -6.83 -4.49
C LYS A 203 4.64 -5.83 -3.33
N VAL A 204 3.61 -4.98 -3.23
CA VAL A 204 3.47 -3.90 -2.25
C VAL A 204 3.55 -4.36 -0.79
N SER A 205 3.31 -5.64 -0.51
CA SER A 205 3.47 -6.25 0.82
C SER A 205 4.93 -6.44 1.25
N LYS A 206 5.89 -6.31 0.33
CA LYS A 206 7.33 -6.44 0.60
C LYS A 206 8.01 -5.09 0.52
N PHE A 207 8.59 -4.63 1.64
CA PHE A 207 9.40 -3.43 1.65
C PHE A 207 10.69 -3.63 0.84
N ARG A 208 10.95 -2.75 -0.13
CA ARG A 208 12.22 -2.67 -0.86
C ARG A 208 12.64 -1.22 -1.04
N TYR A 209 13.81 -0.86 -0.53
CA TYR A 209 14.34 0.50 -0.65
C TYR A 209 14.43 0.98 -2.11
N SER A 210 14.87 0.11 -3.03
CA SER A 210 14.99 0.44 -4.46
C SER A 210 13.65 0.81 -5.14
N PHE A 211 12.51 0.39 -4.58
CA PHE A 211 11.19 0.79 -5.08
C PHE A 211 10.80 2.20 -4.59
N PHE A 212 11.22 2.58 -3.38
CA PHE A 212 10.98 3.93 -2.85
C PHE A 212 11.77 4.99 -3.63
N ASN A 213 12.99 4.68 -4.06
CA ASN A 213 13.78 5.57 -4.90
C ASN A 213 13.17 5.69 -6.31
N PRO A 214 12.67 6.87 -6.73
CA PRO A 214 12.04 7.04 -8.04
C PRO A 214 12.99 6.70 -9.20
N ALA A 215 14.29 6.95 -9.06
CA ALA A 215 15.28 6.69 -10.11
C ALA A 215 15.52 5.19 -10.38
N THR A 216 15.24 4.33 -9.39
CA THR A 216 15.40 2.88 -9.52
C THR A 216 14.08 2.13 -9.56
N ARG A 217 12.95 2.82 -9.37
CA ARG A 217 11.63 2.20 -9.22
C ARG A 217 11.25 1.33 -10.40
N ASP A 218 11.41 1.84 -11.61
CA ASP A 218 10.98 1.17 -12.84
C ASP A 218 11.69 -0.17 -13.05
N SER A 219 12.95 -0.28 -12.61
CA SER A 219 13.71 -1.54 -12.67
C SER A 219 13.18 -2.64 -11.75
N MET A 220 12.34 -2.29 -10.77
CA MET A 220 11.75 -3.21 -9.81
C MET A 220 10.33 -3.63 -10.19
N LEU A 221 9.75 -3.03 -11.22
CA LEU A 221 8.39 -3.34 -11.69
C LEU A 221 8.43 -4.58 -12.58
N GLU A 222 7.60 -5.56 -12.21
CA GLU A 222 7.25 -6.64 -13.12
C GLU A 222 6.17 -6.13 -14.08
N LYS A 223 6.06 -6.75 -15.26
CA LYS A 223 4.98 -6.45 -16.20
C LYS A 223 4.04 -7.64 -16.24
N ILE A 224 2.75 -7.35 -16.15
CA ILE A 224 1.67 -8.31 -16.37
C ILE A 224 0.91 -7.87 -17.61
N TYR A 225 0.55 -8.84 -18.43
CA TYR A 225 -0.07 -8.68 -19.73
C TYR A 225 -1.46 -9.32 -19.72
N LEU A 226 -2.39 -8.66 -20.41
CA LEU A 226 -3.63 -9.26 -20.88
C LEU A 226 -3.43 -9.63 -22.36
N LEU A 227 -3.64 -10.90 -22.67
CA LEU A 227 -3.43 -11.47 -23.99
C LEU A 227 -4.75 -12.05 -24.51
N GLU A 228 -5.03 -11.84 -25.79
CA GLU A 228 -6.04 -12.58 -26.54
C GLU A 228 -5.35 -13.69 -27.32
N ILE A 229 -5.80 -14.93 -27.13
CA ILE A 229 -5.26 -16.10 -27.83
C ILE A 229 -6.06 -16.34 -29.11
N HIS A 230 -5.37 -16.68 -30.20
CA HIS A 230 -5.95 -17.04 -31.50
C HIS A 230 -6.09 -18.55 -31.69
#